data_AF-A0A820GR09-F1
#
_entry.id   AF-A0A820GR09-F1
#
_cell.length_a   1.000
_cell.length_b   1.000
_cell.length_c   1.000
_cell.angle_alpha   90.00
_cell.angle_beta   90.00
_cell.angle_gamma   90.00
#
_symmetry.space_group_name_H-M   'P 1'
#
loop_
_entity.id
_entity.type
_entity.pdbx_description
1 polymer ?
#
loop_
_entity_poly.entity_id
_entity_poly.type
_entity_poly.pdbx_seq_one_letter_code
_entity_poly.pdbx_strand_id
1 'polypeptide(L)'
;MFLFNLSFFSDPDENSEWHLYGQRLSTRLFIISIIISFFILIIYASTYSITKTDSINKPSIDAYFTLQDKYPQTLIGPCSSTTNEHSQFISFQPTQHPVCHSDFITDNWTNYLIAKSVDGIGSLDFRYNNEAFFPTILSFCQLSLKTINNEIIGDRSFR
;
A
#
# COMPACT_ATOMS: atom_id res chain seq x y z
N MET A 1 59.30 -20.09 14.75
CA MET A 1 60.71 -19.91 15.15
C MET A 1 61.46 -19.02 14.14
N PHE A 2 61.07 -17.74 13.99
CA PHE A 2 61.83 -16.74 13.19
C PHE A 2 61.45 -15.26 13.49
N LEU A 3 60.51 -14.98 14.39
CA LEU A 3 60.02 -13.61 14.65
C LEU A 3 60.72 -12.88 15.81
N PHE A 4 61.66 -13.51 16.50
CA PHE A 4 62.18 -12.98 17.78
C PHE A 4 63.33 -11.97 17.64
N ASN A 5 63.80 -11.68 16.41
CA ASN A 5 64.99 -10.86 16.17
C ASN A 5 64.78 -9.79 15.08
N LEU A 6 63.55 -9.28 14.96
CA LEU A 6 63.24 -8.14 14.08
C LEU A 6 63.13 -6.88 14.93
N SER A 7 64.13 -5.99 14.83
CA SER A 7 64.01 -4.57 15.14
C SER A 7 63.59 -3.88 13.86
N PHE A 8 62.28 -3.72 13.64
CA PHE A 8 61.76 -3.10 12.41
C PHE A 8 62.18 -1.61 12.31
N PHE A 9 62.51 -1.01 13.45
CA PHE A 9 62.98 0.38 13.60
C PHE A 9 64.46 0.45 14.02
N SER A 10 65.29 -0.52 13.62
CA SER A 10 66.72 -0.53 13.95
C SER A 10 67.46 0.58 13.21
N ASP A 11 68.09 1.49 13.95
CA ASP A 11 69.09 2.41 13.40
C ASP A 11 70.47 1.72 13.48
N PRO A 12 71.18 1.54 12.35
CA PRO A 12 72.47 0.85 12.33
C PRO A 12 73.62 1.62 13.02
N ASP A 13 73.48 2.92 13.29
CA ASP A 13 74.56 3.76 13.83
C ASP A 13 74.49 4.00 15.35
N GLU A 14 73.45 3.50 16.05
CA GLU A 14 73.20 3.83 17.46
C GLU A 14 73.28 2.61 18.39
N ASN A 15 74.40 2.47 19.13
CA ASN A 15 74.77 1.30 19.94
C ASN A 15 74.54 1.46 21.46
N SER A 16 73.54 2.25 21.89
CA SER A 16 73.22 2.39 23.33
C SER A 16 72.18 1.36 23.78
N GLU A 17 72.42 0.69 24.93
CA GLU A 17 71.57 -0.41 25.40
C GLU A 17 70.09 -0.01 25.60
N TRP A 18 69.84 1.25 26.00
CA TRP A 18 68.49 1.80 26.18
C TRP A 18 67.71 1.91 24.87
N HIS A 19 68.38 2.26 23.77
CA HIS A 19 67.74 2.39 22.46
C HIS A 19 67.36 1.02 21.91
N LEU A 20 68.20 0.00 22.11
CA LEU A 20 67.91 -1.38 21.72
C LEU A 20 66.69 -1.96 22.47
N TYR A 21 66.51 -1.61 23.76
CA TYR A 21 65.32 -2.00 24.52
C TYR A 21 64.05 -1.34 23.95
N GLY A 22 64.11 -0.03 23.67
CA GLY A 22 63.00 0.73 23.07
C GLY A 22 62.60 0.20 21.68
N GLN A 23 63.58 -0.12 20.83
CA GLN A 23 63.34 -0.68 19.49
C GLN A 23 62.64 -2.04 19.53
N ARG A 24 63.04 -2.92 20.46
CA ARG A 24 62.40 -4.24 20.65
C ARG A 24 60.98 -4.10 21.19
N LEU A 25 60.76 -3.18 22.14
CA LEU A 25 59.44 -2.93 22.71
C LEU A 25 58.47 -2.35 21.65
N SER A 26 58.93 -1.35 20.89
CA SER A 26 58.15 -0.73 19.81
C SER A 26 57.78 -1.76 18.73
N THR A 27 58.73 -2.60 18.31
CA THR A 27 58.47 -3.62 17.30
C THR A 27 57.45 -4.67 17.79
N ARG A 28 57.51 -5.07 19.07
CA ARG A 28 56.52 -5.97 19.67
C ARG A 28 55.13 -5.35 19.70
N LEU A 29 55.02 -4.08 20.09
CA LEU A 29 53.75 -3.35 20.11
C LEU A 29 53.16 -3.20 18.70
N PHE A 30 54.02 -2.90 17.71
CA PHE A 30 53.60 -2.79 16.31
C PHE A 30 53.06 -4.13 15.75
N ILE A 31 53.76 -5.24 16.01
CA ILE A 31 53.30 -6.57 15.58
C ILE A 31 51.97 -6.93 16.25
N ILE A 32 51.83 -6.67 17.55
CA ILE A 32 50.56 -6.89 18.28
C ILE A 32 49.44 -6.04 17.67
N SER A 33 49.71 -4.77 17.36
CA SER A 33 48.74 -3.88 16.70
C SER A 33 48.31 -4.41 15.34
N ILE A 34 49.24 -4.94 14.53
CA ILE A 34 48.93 -5.54 13.23
C ILE A 34 48.02 -6.77 13.39
N ILE A 35 48.36 -7.66 14.34
CA ILE A 35 47.56 -8.86 14.60
C ILE A 35 46.13 -8.48 15.01
N ILE A 36 45.99 -7.49 15.91
CA ILE A 36 44.69 -6.98 16.35
C ILE A 36 43.89 -6.42 15.16
N SER A 37 44.51 -5.60 14.31
CA SER A 37 43.85 -5.05 13.12
C SER A 37 43.36 -6.13 12.17
N PHE A 38 44.16 -7.17 11.91
CA PHE A 38 43.74 -8.31 11.09
C PHE A 38 42.58 -9.08 11.74
N PHE A 39 42.62 -9.29 13.05
CA PHE A 39 41.52 -9.93 13.77
C PHE A 39 40.20 -9.15 13.63
N ILE A 40 40.24 -7.82 13.77
CA ILE A 40 39.07 -6.96 13.59
C ILE A 40 38.52 -7.07 12.17
N LEU A 41 39.39 -7.04 11.15
CA LEU A 41 38.98 -7.17 9.75
C LEU A 41 38.33 -8.52 9.46
N ILE A 42 38.86 -9.61 10.00
CA ILE A 42 38.29 -10.96 9.84
C ILE A 42 36.92 -11.05 10.47
N ILE A 43 36.76 -10.54 11.71
CA ILE A 43 35.46 -10.51 12.39
C ILE A 43 34.46 -9.68 11.59
N TYR A 44 34.85 -8.50 11.12
CA TYR A 44 34.00 -7.64 10.29
C TYR A 44 33.57 -8.33 9.00
N ALA A 45 34.51 -8.93 8.27
CA ALA A 45 34.21 -9.66 7.03
C ALA A 45 33.30 -10.87 7.27
N SER A 46 33.50 -11.60 8.38
CA SER A 46 32.65 -12.74 8.73
C SER A 46 31.25 -12.32 9.20
N THR A 47 31.10 -11.12 9.77
CA THR A 47 29.82 -10.59 10.24
C THR A 47 29.05 -9.87 9.13
N TYR A 48 29.70 -9.61 7.99
CA TYR A 48 29.05 -9.05 6.80
C TYR A 48 28.10 -10.09 6.19
N SER A 49 26.90 -10.18 6.74
CA SER A 49 25.81 -10.97 6.19
C SER A 49 25.27 -10.31 4.94
N ILE A 50 25.36 -10.99 3.80
CA ILE A 50 24.74 -10.55 2.56
C ILE A 50 23.22 -10.67 2.74
N THR A 51 22.53 -9.55 2.90
CA THR A 51 21.07 -9.50 2.83
C THR A 51 20.62 -9.92 1.43
N LYS A 52 19.91 -11.05 1.36
CA LYS A 52 19.26 -11.54 0.14
C LYS A 52 17.82 -11.04 0.14
N THR A 53 17.42 -10.38 -0.94
CA THR A 53 16.04 -9.95 -1.16
C THR A 53 15.30 -11.06 -1.90
N ASP A 54 14.34 -11.70 -1.24
CA ASP A 54 13.45 -12.67 -1.87
C ASP A 54 12.19 -11.96 -2.39
N SER A 55 11.86 -12.15 -3.66
CA SER A 55 10.67 -11.58 -4.30
C SER A 55 9.52 -12.60 -4.35
N ILE A 56 8.39 -12.25 -3.74
CA ILE A 56 7.17 -13.06 -3.77
C ILE A 56 6.16 -12.34 -4.66
N ASN A 57 5.83 -12.96 -5.79
CA ASN A 57 4.87 -12.40 -6.74
C ASN A 57 3.44 -12.77 -6.33
N LYS A 58 2.58 -11.75 -6.17
CA LYS A 58 1.14 -11.89 -5.87
C LYS A 58 0.86 -12.79 -4.65
N PRO A 59 1.36 -12.42 -3.44
CA PRO A 59 0.99 -13.15 -2.24
C PRO A 59 -0.52 -13.07 -2.01
N SER A 60 -1.09 -14.10 -1.38
CA SER A 60 -2.44 -13.99 -0.82
C SER A 60 -2.45 -12.95 0.32
N ILE A 61 -3.62 -12.43 0.66
CA ILE A 61 -3.75 -11.45 1.74
C ILE A 61 -3.27 -12.01 3.09
N ASP A 62 -3.58 -13.28 3.37
CA ASP A 62 -3.14 -13.96 4.59
C ASP A 62 -1.61 -14.16 4.62
N ALA A 63 -1.02 -14.49 3.47
CA ALA A 63 0.43 -14.61 3.34
C ALA A 63 1.13 -13.26 3.54
N TYR A 64 0.54 -12.16 3.04
CA TYR A 64 1.03 -10.82 3.29
C TYR A 64 1.02 -10.47 4.78
N PHE A 65 -0.10 -10.69 5.48
CA PHE A 65 -0.17 -10.40 6.92
C PHE A 65 0.83 -11.26 7.73
N THR A 66 1.01 -12.52 7.36
CA THR A 66 1.99 -13.40 8.01
C THR A 66 3.43 -12.89 7.79
N LEU A 67 3.75 -12.42 6.59
CA LEU A 67 5.07 -11.87 6.27
C LEU A 67 5.30 -10.51 6.94
N GLN A 68 4.27 -9.68 7.05
CA GLN A 68 4.32 -8.39 7.72
C GLN A 68 4.57 -8.55 9.23
N ASP A 69 3.96 -9.56 9.86
CA ASP A 69 4.20 -9.89 11.27
C ASP A 69 5.64 -10.38 11.50
N LYS A 70 6.15 -11.21 10.57
CA LYS A 70 7.49 -11.80 10.68
C LYS A 70 8.63 -10.83 10.31
N TYR A 71 8.40 -9.90 9.39
CA TYR A 71 9.42 -9.00 8.83
C TYR A 71 8.97 -7.53 8.77
N PRO A 72 8.54 -6.91 9.89
CA PRO A 72 7.88 -5.62 9.86
C PRO A 72 8.74 -4.45 9.35
N GLN A 73 10.07 -4.54 9.51
CA GLN A 73 11.02 -3.48 9.18
C GLN A 73 11.70 -3.67 7.81
N THR A 74 11.64 -4.88 7.24
CA THR A 74 12.37 -5.25 6.02
C THR A 74 11.46 -5.65 4.87
N LEU A 75 10.14 -5.78 5.11
CA LEU A 75 9.18 -6.06 4.05
C LEU A 75 8.94 -4.80 3.21
N ILE A 76 9.36 -4.84 1.95
CA ILE A 76 9.10 -3.78 0.97
C ILE A 76 7.95 -4.26 0.09
N GLY A 77 6.77 -3.65 0.25
CA GLY A 77 5.64 -3.85 -0.65
C GLY A 77 5.72 -2.87 -1.81
N PRO A 78 6.00 -3.30 -3.06
CA PRO A 78 5.83 -2.42 -4.20
C PRO A 78 4.33 -2.17 -4.38
N CYS A 79 3.89 -0.92 -4.19
CA CYS A 79 2.59 -0.49 -4.68
C CYS A 79 2.64 -0.50 -6.21
N SER A 80 2.31 -1.63 -6.84
CA SER A 80 2.41 -1.80 -8.30
C SER A 80 1.44 -0.91 -9.07
N SER A 81 0.42 -0.35 -8.39
CA SER A 81 -0.63 0.43 -9.02
C SER A 81 -1.16 1.47 -8.03
N THR A 82 -0.80 2.75 -8.17
CA THR A 82 -1.44 3.86 -7.46
C THR A 82 -2.86 4.15 -7.97
N THR A 83 -3.22 3.57 -9.12
CA THR A 83 -4.53 3.64 -9.74
C THR A 83 -4.92 2.24 -10.21
N ASN A 84 -5.56 1.47 -9.34
CA ASN A 84 -6.22 0.24 -9.75
C ASN A 84 -7.53 0.63 -10.45
N GLU A 85 -7.79 0.10 -11.64
CA GLU A 85 -9.10 0.26 -12.25
C GLU A 85 -10.15 -0.42 -11.35
N HIS A 86 -11.11 0.36 -10.85
CA HIS A 86 -12.20 -0.14 -10.00
C HIS A 86 -12.95 -1.32 -10.65
N SER A 87 -12.97 -1.38 -11.98
CA SER A 87 -13.55 -2.46 -12.78
C SER A 87 -12.98 -3.84 -12.48
N GLN A 88 -11.72 -3.93 -12.01
CA GLN A 88 -11.05 -5.20 -11.74
C GLN A 88 -11.44 -5.81 -10.39
N PHE A 89 -11.98 -5.01 -9.47
CA PHE A 89 -12.23 -5.42 -8.08
C PHE A 89 -13.70 -5.31 -7.66
N ILE A 90 -14.53 -4.58 -8.41
CA ILE A 90 -15.93 -4.32 -8.08
C ILE A 90 -16.83 -4.77 -9.24
N SER A 91 -17.58 -5.86 -9.03
CA SER A 91 -18.70 -6.24 -9.90
C SER A 91 -19.97 -5.57 -9.38
N PHE A 92 -20.47 -4.59 -10.13
CA PHE A 92 -21.67 -3.84 -9.76
C PHE A 92 -22.82 -4.14 -10.74
N GLN A 93 -23.88 -4.78 -10.22
CA GLN A 93 -25.12 -5.07 -10.94
C GLN A 93 -26.27 -4.29 -10.30
N PRO A 94 -26.50 -3.03 -10.71
CA PRO A 94 -27.56 -2.21 -10.14
C PRO A 94 -28.92 -2.77 -10.48
N THR A 95 -29.80 -2.86 -9.49
CA THR A 95 -31.22 -3.18 -9.67
C THR A 95 -32.04 -1.96 -9.26
N GLN A 96 -32.95 -1.52 -10.12
CA GLN A 96 -33.84 -0.41 -9.78
C GLN A 96 -34.95 -0.88 -8.85
N HIS A 97 -35.41 0.02 -7.99
CA HIS A 97 -36.54 -0.26 -7.10
C HIS A 97 -37.80 -0.62 -7.92
N PRO A 98 -38.65 -1.58 -7.49
CA PRO A 98 -39.82 -2.01 -8.24
C PRO A 98 -40.79 -0.89 -8.64
N VAL A 99 -40.86 0.18 -7.83
CA VAL A 99 -41.68 1.38 -8.13
C VAL A 99 -41.31 2.02 -9.48
N CYS A 100 -40.05 1.95 -9.89
CA CYS A 100 -39.55 2.48 -11.17
C CYS A 100 -40.02 1.66 -12.38
N HIS A 101 -40.71 0.55 -12.16
CA HIS A 101 -41.31 -0.31 -13.18
C HIS A 101 -42.81 -0.48 -12.95
N SER A 102 -43.39 0.28 -12.02
CA SER A 102 -44.81 0.21 -11.68
C SER A 102 -45.62 1.25 -12.44
N ASP A 103 -46.94 1.08 -12.47
CA ASP A 103 -47.86 2.03 -13.09
C ASP A 103 -47.79 3.43 -12.46
N PHE A 104 -47.29 3.54 -11.22
CA PHE A 104 -47.21 4.79 -10.46
C PHE A 104 -46.32 5.86 -11.08
N ILE A 105 -45.41 5.48 -11.98
CA ILE A 105 -44.52 6.43 -12.68
C ILE A 105 -45.00 6.73 -14.10
N THR A 106 -46.18 6.24 -14.50
CA THR A 106 -46.73 6.44 -15.85
C THR A 106 -47.58 7.70 -15.91
N ASP A 107 -47.65 8.28 -17.11
CA ASP A 107 -48.55 9.42 -17.37
C ASP A 107 -50.01 9.05 -17.14
N ASN A 108 -50.40 7.80 -17.36
CA ASN A 108 -51.76 7.32 -17.10
C ASN A 108 -52.15 7.44 -15.62
N TRP A 109 -51.25 7.08 -14.71
CA TRP A 109 -51.48 7.25 -13.27
C TRP A 109 -51.59 8.71 -12.89
N THR A 110 -50.69 9.55 -13.39
CA THR A 110 -50.70 11.00 -13.15
C THR A 110 -52.00 11.63 -13.66
N ASN A 111 -52.41 11.31 -14.89
CA ASN A 111 -53.65 11.79 -15.48
C ASN A 111 -54.89 11.31 -14.72
N TYR A 112 -54.87 10.08 -14.21
CA TYR A 112 -55.94 9.56 -13.34
C TYR A 112 -56.05 10.37 -12.05
N LEU A 113 -54.93 10.69 -11.41
CA LEU A 113 -54.90 11.47 -10.17
C LEU A 113 -55.44 12.89 -10.40
N ILE A 114 -55.01 13.55 -11.48
CA ILE A 114 -55.46 14.91 -11.84
C ILE A 114 -56.95 14.91 -12.19
N ALA A 115 -57.42 13.96 -12.99
CA ALA A 115 -58.83 13.88 -13.35
C ALA A 115 -59.72 13.63 -12.13
N LYS A 116 -59.22 12.86 -11.15
CA LYS A 116 -59.98 12.57 -9.93
C LYS A 116 -59.86 13.63 -8.86
N SER A 117 -58.74 14.35 -8.73
CA SER A 117 -58.59 15.41 -7.72
C SER A 117 -59.62 16.54 -7.88
N VAL A 118 -60.17 16.73 -9.09
CA VAL A 118 -61.19 17.75 -9.41
C VAL A 118 -62.62 17.31 -9.03
N ASP A 119 -62.89 16.01 -8.87
CA ASP A 119 -64.23 15.43 -8.62
C ASP A 119 -64.64 15.50 -7.12
N GLY A 120 -64.68 16.70 -6.52
CA GLY A 120 -65.26 16.91 -5.17
C GLY A 120 -64.60 16.09 -4.06
N ILE A 121 -63.35 15.70 -4.25
CA ILE A 121 -62.59 14.88 -3.32
C ILE A 121 -62.19 15.73 -2.10
N GLY A 122 -62.40 15.19 -0.90
CA GLY A 122 -62.04 15.87 0.35
C GLY A 122 -60.54 16.11 0.47
N SER A 123 -60.14 17.18 1.16
CA SER A 123 -58.74 17.61 1.32
C SER A 123 -57.84 16.61 2.05
N LEU A 124 -58.38 15.55 2.64
CA LEU A 124 -57.62 14.48 3.29
C LEU A 124 -57.34 13.29 2.35
N ASP A 125 -57.90 13.29 1.14
CA ASP A 125 -57.64 12.24 0.17
C ASP A 125 -56.21 12.35 -0.37
N PHE A 126 -55.55 11.21 -0.51
CA PHE A 126 -54.19 11.15 -1.00
C PHE A 126 -54.08 11.68 -2.44
N ARG A 127 -55.13 11.56 -3.26
CA ARG A 127 -55.14 12.04 -4.64
C ARG A 127 -55.09 13.56 -4.73
N TYR A 128 -55.62 14.25 -3.72
CA TYR A 128 -55.60 15.71 -3.64
C TYR A 128 -54.22 16.24 -3.22
N ASN A 129 -53.56 15.59 -2.25
CA ASN A 129 -52.31 16.10 -1.68
C ASN A 129 -51.03 15.60 -2.40
N ASN A 130 -51.12 14.53 -3.19
CA ASN A 130 -49.94 13.85 -3.75
C ASN A 130 -49.79 14.00 -5.26
N GLU A 131 -50.43 15.01 -5.88
CA GLU A 131 -50.32 15.27 -7.33
C GLU A 131 -48.86 15.36 -7.80
N ALA A 132 -47.99 16.01 -7.01
CA ALA A 132 -46.57 16.15 -7.34
C ALA A 132 -45.67 14.98 -6.85
N PHE A 133 -46.20 14.07 -6.03
CA PHE A 133 -45.39 13.02 -5.40
C PHE A 133 -44.90 11.97 -6.41
N PHE A 134 -45.82 11.45 -7.21
CA PHE A 134 -45.51 10.41 -8.20
C PHE A 134 -44.63 10.89 -9.36
N PRO A 135 -44.84 12.09 -9.94
CA PRO A 135 -43.89 12.70 -10.87
C PRO A 135 -42.47 12.88 -10.29
N THR A 136 -42.38 13.16 -8.99
CA THR A 136 -41.09 13.24 -8.30
C THR A 136 -40.40 11.88 -8.25
N ILE A 137 -41.13 10.80 -7.96
CA ILE A 137 -40.60 9.42 -8.01
C ILE A 137 -40.05 9.08 -9.40
N LEU A 138 -40.78 9.41 -10.47
CA LEU A 138 -40.30 9.22 -11.84
C LEU A 138 -38.96 9.92 -12.06
N SER A 139 -38.85 11.18 -11.62
CA SER A 139 -37.62 11.96 -11.72
C SER A 139 -36.46 11.30 -10.96
N PHE A 140 -36.70 10.76 -9.76
CA PHE A 140 -35.70 9.99 -9.01
C PHE A 140 -35.29 8.70 -9.72
N CYS A 141 -36.24 7.95 -10.30
CA CYS A 141 -35.95 6.74 -11.06
C CYS A 141 -35.08 7.04 -12.29
N GLN A 142 -35.34 8.14 -12.99
CA GLN A 142 -34.55 8.58 -14.14
C GLN A 142 -33.16 9.07 -13.72
N LEU A 143 -33.09 9.88 -12.66
CA LEU A 143 -31.82 10.41 -12.16
C LEU A 143 -30.90 9.30 -11.67
N SER A 144 -31.44 8.34 -10.89
CA SER A 144 -30.66 7.21 -10.41
C SER A 144 -30.09 6.36 -11.55
N LEU A 145 -30.90 6.06 -12.57
CA LEU A 145 -30.45 5.34 -13.77
C LEU A 145 -29.35 6.13 -14.50
N LYS A 146 -29.52 7.44 -14.65
CA LYS A 146 -28.54 8.31 -15.31
C LYS A 146 -27.23 8.38 -14.54
N THR A 147 -27.26 8.53 -13.22
CA THR A 147 -26.06 8.54 -12.37
C THR A 147 -25.32 7.22 -12.46
N ILE A 148 -26.03 6.10 -12.38
CA ILE A 148 -25.44 4.77 -12.56
C ILE A 148 -24.80 4.64 -13.94
N ASN A 149 -25.52 5.05 -14.98
CA ASN A 149 -25.03 4.96 -16.35
C ASN A 149 -23.86 5.89 -16.63
N ASN A 150 -23.78 7.06 -16.01
CA ASN A 150 -22.72 8.04 -16.29
C ASN A 150 -21.48 7.79 -15.43
N GLU A 151 -21.65 7.63 -14.12
CA GLU A 151 -20.54 7.54 -13.16
C GLU A 151 -19.97 6.12 -13.06
N ILE A 152 -20.81 5.10 -13.30
CA ILE A 152 -20.43 3.70 -13.07
C ILE A 152 -20.31 2.93 -14.39
N ILE A 153 -21.08 3.27 -15.44
CA ILE A 153 -20.99 2.61 -16.76
C ILE A 153 -20.29 3.49 -17.81
N GLY A 154 -20.49 4.81 -17.80
CA GLY A 154 -19.99 5.75 -18.81
C GLY A 154 -18.49 6.03 -18.67
N ASP A 155 -17.97 5.98 -17.45
CA ASP A 155 -16.51 5.92 -17.20
C ASP A 155 -15.88 4.63 -17.78
N ARG A 156 -16.68 3.61 -18.14
CA ARG A 156 -16.19 2.41 -18.84
C ARG A 156 -16.09 2.55 -20.36
N SER A 157 -16.67 3.59 -20.99
CA SER A 157 -16.68 3.74 -22.46
C SER A 157 -15.63 4.69 -23.01
N PHE A 158 -14.83 5.33 -22.16
CA PHE A 158 -13.78 6.27 -22.56
C PHE A 158 -12.35 5.70 -22.42
N ARG A 159 -12.20 4.38 -22.30
CA ARG A 159 -10.89 3.72 -22.27
C ARG A 159 -10.89 2.42 -23.07
#